data_AF-A0A0Q5H400-F1
#
_entry.id   AF-A0A0Q5H400-F1
#
_cell.length_a   1.000
_cell.length_b   1.000
_cell.length_c   1.000
_cell.angle_alpha   90.00
_cell.angle_beta   90.00
_cell.angle_gamma   90.00
#
_symmetry.space_group_name_H-M   'P 1'
#
loop_
_entity.id
_entity.type
_entity.pdbx_description
1 polymer ?
#
loop_
_entity_poly.entity_id
_entity_poly.type
_entity_poly.pdbx_seq_one_letter_code
_entity_poly.pdbx_strand_id
1 'polypeptide(L)'
;MLNENDSNLKAHLKTLHRSLAETDEVDEELQMLLRQLDGDIKHVLDRRADQDLDANTYGLGSRTQELSARFTARHPNVASALRELGNMLSSMGI
;
A
#
# COMPACT_ATOMS: atom_id res chain seq x y z
N MET A 1 4.53 14.40 15.06
CA MET A 1 4.21 12.96 15.09
C MET A 1 3.65 12.42 13.75
N LEU A 2 3.33 13.26 12.75
CA LEU A 2 2.87 12.79 11.42
C LEU A 2 3.95 11.98 10.66
N ASN A 3 5.21 12.44 10.66
CA ASN A 3 6.31 11.77 9.95
C ASN A 3 6.62 10.32 10.39
N GLU A 4 6.26 9.95 11.63
CA GLU A 4 6.59 8.63 12.17
C GLU A 4 5.68 7.55 11.56
N ASN A 5 4.41 7.88 11.32
CA ASN A 5 3.46 6.99 10.64
C ASN A 5 3.82 6.82 9.17
N ASP A 6 4.21 7.91 8.49
CA ASP A 6 4.63 7.88 7.09
C ASP A 6 5.89 7.04 6.88
N SER A 7 6.85 7.14 7.82
CA SER A 7 8.08 6.36 7.81
C SER A 7 7.82 4.88 8.04
N ASN A 8 6.92 4.54 8.98
CA ASN A 8 6.49 3.16 9.22
C ASN A 8 5.74 2.57 8.02
N LEU A 9 4.91 3.36 7.35
CA LEU A 9 4.19 2.95 6.14
C LEU A 9 5.15 2.68 4.97
N LYS A 10 6.11 3.59 4.73
CA LYS A 10 7.17 3.40 3.74
C LYS A 10 8.02 2.16 4.02
N ALA A 11 8.32 1.89 5.29
CA ALA A 11 9.05 0.69 5.69
C ALA A 11 8.23 -0.58 5.40
N HIS A 12 6.94 -0.61 5.75
CA HIS A 12 6.05 -1.74 5.44
C HIS A 12 5.90 -1.99 3.94
N LEU A 13 5.73 -0.93 3.14
CA LEU A 13 5.69 -1.05 1.68
C LEU A 13 6.98 -1.64 1.11
N LYS A 14 8.13 -1.19 1.58
CA LYS A 14 9.43 -1.70 1.14
C LYS A 14 9.61 -3.18 1.48
N THR A 15 9.17 -3.58 2.67
CA THR A 15 9.17 -5.00 3.09
C THR A 15 8.23 -5.81 2.22
N LEU A 16 7.01 -5.34 1.98
CA LEU A 16 6.03 -6.00 1.11
C LEU A 16 6.59 -6.19 -0.30
N HIS A 17 7.13 -5.12 -0.91
CA HIS A 17 7.71 -5.17 -2.25
C HIS A 17 8.88 -6.15 -2.33
N ARG A 18 9.68 -6.26 -1.27
CA ARG A 18 10.77 -7.24 -1.21
C ARG A 18 10.24 -8.67 -1.12
N SER A 19 9.28 -8.93 -0.23
CA SER A 19 8.65 -10.25 -0.11
C SER A 19 7.99 -10.70 -1.42
N LEU A 20 7.40 -9.76 -2.16
CA LEU A 20 6.84 -10.01 -3.48
C LEU A 20 7.91 -10.32 -4.53
N ALA A 21 9.02 -9.58 -4.54
CA ALA A 21 10.13 -9.83 -5.46
C ALA A 21 10.87 -11.14 -5.16
N GLU A 22 10.83 -11.60 -3.91
CA GLU A 22 11.37 -12.90 -3.48
C GLU A 22 10.38 -14.05 -3.73
N THR A 23 9.11 -13.75 -4.04
CA THR A 23 8.08 -14.75 -4.36
C THR A 23 8.00 -14.93 -5.87
N ASP A 24 8.52 -16.05 -6.38
CA ASP A 24 8.59 -16.38 -7.82
C ASP A 24 7.21 -16.52 -8.50
N GLU A 25 6.14 -16.68 -7.71
CA GLU A 25 4.77 -16.95 -8.19
C GLU A 25 3.86 -15.72 -8.33
N VAL A 26 4.34 -14.49 -8.11
CA VAL A 26 3.48 -13.30 -8.26
C VAL A 26 3.30 -12.99 -9.75
N ASP A 27 2.07 -13.11 -10.25
CA ASP A 27 1.74 -12.75 -11.64
C ASP A 27 2.20 -11.31 -11.99
N GLU A 28 2.70 -11.08 -13.21
CA GLU A 28 3.20 -9.75 -13.64
C GLU A 28 2.15 -8.64 -13.48
N GLU A 29 0.86 -8.95 -13.72
CA GLU A 29 -0.26 -8.03 -13.50
C GLU A 29 -0.34 -7.57 -12.05
N LEU A 30 -0.20 -8.51 -11.11
CA LEU A 30 -0.25 -8.24 -9.68
C LEU A 30 0.94 -7.37 -9.25
N GLN A 31 2.12 -7.66 -9.79
CA GLN A 31 3.31 -6.87 -9.54
C GLN A 31 3.16 -5.43 -10.06
N MET A 32 2.53 -5.25 -11.21
CA MET A 32 2.20 -3.91 -11.75
C MET A 32 1.22 -3.16 -10.85
N LEU A 33 0.13 -3.79 -10.41
CA LEU A 33 -0.86 -3.18 -9.51
C LEU A 33 -0.24 -2.76 -8.18
N LEU A 34 0.64 -3.58 -7.63
CA LEU A 34 1.39 -3.30 -6.40
C LEU A 34 2.35 -2.12 -6.56
N ARG A 35 3.08 -2.05 -7.68
CA ARG A 35 3.94 -0.89 -7.98
C ARG A 35 3.14 0.38 -8.16
N GLN A 36 1.98 0.30 -8.81
CA GLN A 36 1.09 1.44 -8.95
C GLN A 36 0.59 1.93 -7.59
N LEU A 37 0.14 1.01 -6.74
CA LEU A 37 -0.29 1.33 -5.38
C LEU A 37 0.84 1.96 -4.55
N ASP A 38 2.06 1.43 -4.62
CA ASP A 38 3.23 2.01 -3.94
C ASP A 38 3.54 3.44 -4.42
N GLY A 39 3.42 3.69 -5.73
CA GLY A 39 3.55 5.02 -6.32
C GLY A 39 2.48 5.98 -5.82
N ASP A 40 1.21 5.54 -5.81
CA ASP A 40 0.08 6.34 -5.33
C ASP A 40 0.25 6.68 -3.83
N ILE A 41 0.67 5.72 -2.99
CA ILE A 41 0.94 5.94 -1.57
C ILE A 41 2.08 6.93 -1.37
N LYS A 42 3.20 6.78 -2.09
CA LYS A 42 4.31 7.74 -2.01
C LYS A 42 3.88 9.14 -2.37
N HIS A 43 3.10 9.29 -3.43
CA HIS A 43 2.62 10.59 -3.90
C HIS A 43 1.65 11.22 -2.90
N VAL A 44 0.76 10.43 -2.28
CA VAL A 44 -0.10 10.89 -1.19
C VAL A 44 0.70 11.33 0.02
N LEU A 45 1.72 10.56 0.43
CA LEU A 45 2.58 10.92 1.55
C LEU A 45 3.38 12.20 1.29
N ASP A 46 3.85 12.38 0.06
CA ASP A 46 4.58 13.57 -0.38
C ASP A 46 3.65 14.81 -0.36
N ARG A 47 2.46 14.69 -0.96
CA ARG A 47 1.45 15.75 -0.96
C ARG A 47 0.91 16.10 0.42
N ARG A 48 0.80 15.11 1.32
CA ARG A 48 0.48 15.35 2.74
C ARG A 48 1.53 16.21 3.41
N ALA A 49 2.81 16.01 3.10
CA ALA A 49 3.88 16.84 3.61
C ALA A 49 3.78 18.28 3.09
N ASP A 50 3.31 18.47 1.86
CA ASP A 50 3.04 19.77 1.23
C ASP A 50 1.65 20.38 1.57
N GLN A 51 0.84 19.73 2.43
CA GLN A 51 -0.53 20.13 2.79
C GLN A 51 -1.56 20.19 1.64
N ASP A 52 -1.24 19.63 0.47
CA ASP A 52 -2.08 19.64 -0.72
C ASP A 52 -2.84 18.29 -0.85
N LEU A 53 -3.87 18.12 -0.03
CA LEU A 53 -4.67 16.89 -0.01
C LEU A 53 -5.85 16.95 -0.99
N ASP A 54 -5.66 16.38 -2.18
CA ASP A 54 -6.72 16.18 -3.18
C ASP A 54 -7.70 15.07 -2.80
N ALA A 55 -8.90 15.09 -3.39
CA ALA A 55 -9.94 14.07 -3.22
C ALA A 55 -9.48 12.64 -3.60
N ASN A 56 -8.50 12.50 -4.50
CA ASN A 56 -7.90 11.21 -4.88
C ASN A 56 -7.16 10.51 -3.73
N THR A 57 -6.87 11.24 -2.66
CA THR A 57 -6.12 10.74 -1.50
C THR A 57 -6.99 9.85 -0.62
N TYR A 58 -8.31 10.06 -0.57
CA TYR A 58 -9.25 9.43 0.38
C TYR A 58 -9.74 8.02 0.01
N GLY A 59 -9.15 7.38 -1.00
CA GLY A 59 -9.60 6.07 -1.50
C GLY A 59 -8.52 4.98 -1.49
N LEU A 60 -7.36 5.28 -0.92
CA LEU A 60 -6.17 4.46 -1.02
C LEU A 60 -6.21 3.27 -0.07
N GLY A 61 -6.70 3.48 1.15
CA GLY A 61 -6.99 2.38 2.09
C GLY A 61 -7.95 1.36 1.49
N SER A 62 -9.05 1.84 0.87
CA SER A 62 -10.05 1.00 0.21
C SER A 62 -9.47 0.20 -0.97
N ARG A 63 -8.69 0.85 -1.85
CA ARG A 63 -8.02 0.16 -2.96
C ARG A 63 -7.06 -0.92 -2.47
N THR A 64 -6.29 -0.62 -1.42
CA THR A 64 -5.35 -1.56 -0.82
C THR A 64 -6.07 -2.78 -0.23
N GLN A 65 -7.21 -2.57 0.43
CA GLN A 65 -8.05 -3.65 0.95
C GLN A 65 -8.66 -4.50 -0.18
N GLU A 66 -9.09 -3.88 -1.27
CA GLU A 66 -9.60 -4.61 -2.44
C GLU A 66 -8.51 -5.47 -3.07
N LEU A 67 -7.29 -4.93 -3.21
CA LEU A 67 -6.11 -5.70 -3.62
C LEU A 67 -5.87 -6.86 -2.65
N SER A 68 -5.82 -6.64 -1.33
CA SER A 68 -5.67 -7.73 -0.34
C SER A 68 -6.66 -8.87 -0.55
N ALA A 69 -7.93 -8.57 -0.84
CA ALA A 69 -8.95 -9.59 -1.10
C ALA A 69 -8.63 -10.43 -2.34
N ARG A 70 -8.17 -9.80 -3.43
CA ARG A 70 -7.76 -10.51 -4.66
C ARG A 70 -6.56 -11.44 -4.43
N PHE A 71 -5.62 -11.03 -3.58
CA PHE A 71 -4.43 -11.81 -3.28
C PHE A 71 -4.68 -12.93 -2.27
N THR A 72 -5.78 -12.90 -1.51
CA THR A 72 -6.04 -13.88 -0.44
C THR A 72 -6.11 -15.33 -0.96
N ALA A 73 -6.60 -15.52 -2.20
CA ALA A 73 -6.74 -16.84 -2.80
C ALA A 73 -5.42 -17.44 -3.32
N ARG A 74 -4.47 -16.59 -3.77
CA ARG A 74 -3.22 -17.01 -4.42
C ARG A 74 -1.98 -16.79 -3.55
N HIS A 75 -1.96 -15.71 -2.77
CA HIS A 75 -0.83 -15.29 -1.93
C HIS A 75 -1.32 -14.78 -0.56
N PRO A 76 -1.69 -15.67 0.37
CA PRO A 76 -2.22 -15.29 1.68
C PRO A 76 -1.26 -14.41 2.50
N ASN A 77 0.06 -14.62 2.36
CA ASN A 77 1.08 -13.80 3.03
C ASN A 77 1.06 -12.34 2.54
N VAL A 78 0.99 -12.16 1.22
CA VAL A 78 0.90 -10.83 0.57
C VAL A 78 -0.42 -10.16 0.93
N ALA A 79 -1.51 -10.92 0.94
CA ALA A 79 -2.82 -10.42 1.32
C ALA A 79 -2.86 -9.90 2.76
N SER A 80 -2.21 -10.59 3.71
CA SER A 80 -2.11 -10.14 5.09
C SER A 80 -1.41 -8.80 5.19
N ALA A 81 -0.24 -8.67 4.56
CA ALA A 81 0.54 -7.44 4.57
C ALA A 81 -0.17 -6.28 3.87
N LEU A 82 -0.88 -6.53 2.75
CA LEU A 82 -1.74 -5.53 2.11
C LEU A 82 -2.89 -5.10 3.01
N ARG A 83 -3.51 -6.03 3.75
CA ARG A 83 -4.59 -5.69 4.69
C ARG A 83 -4.11 -4.76 5.79
N GLU A 84 -2.93 -5.05 6.35
CA GLU A 84 -2.30 -4.20 7.34
C GLU A 84 -1.99 -2.81 6.78
N LEU A 85 -1.43 -2.72 5.56
CA LEU A 85 -1.22 -1.45 4.87
C LEU A 85 -2.53 -0.67 4.68
N GLY A 86 -3.60 -1.33 4.22
CA GLY A 86 -4.91 -0.71 4.02
C GLY A 86 -5.51 -0.19 5.33
N ASN A 87 -5.30 -0.91 6.44
CA ASN A 87 -5.72 -0.46 7.77
C ASN A 87 -4.91 0.76 8.24
N MET A 88 -3.60 0.79 8.00
CA MET A 88 -2.76 1.95 8.32
C MET A 88 -3.19 3.18 7.52
N LEU A 89 -3.41 3.03 6.21
CA LEU A 89 -3.92 4.10 5.33
C LEU A 89 -5.28 4.60 5.82
N SER A 90 -6.22 3.69 6.09
CA SER A 90 -7.56 4.04 6.59
C SER A 90 -7.50 4.74 7.96
N SER A 91 -6.63 4.29 8.86
CA SER A 91 -6.37 4.94 10.15
C SER A 91 -5.76 6.34 10.00
N MET A 92 -5.09 6.61 8.88
CA MET A 92 -4.58 7.93 8.52
C MET A 92 -5.63 8.79 7.80
N GLY A 93 -6.82 8.25 7.52
CA GLY A 93 -7.91 8.94 6.82
C GLY A 93 -7.71 9.03 5.31
N ILE A 94 -6.98 8.08 4.72
CA ILE A 94 -6.69 7.98 3.27
C ILE A 94 -6.98 6.61 2.68
#